data_AF-A0A955QGP3-F1
#
_entry.id   AF-A0A955QGP3-F1
#
_cell.length_a   1.000
_cell.length_b   1.000
_cell.length_c   1.000
_cell.angle_alpha   90.00
_cell.angle_beta   90.00
_cell.angle_gamma   90.00
#
_symmetry.space_group_name_H-M   'P 1'
#
loop_
_entity.id
_entity.type
_entity.pdbx_description
1 polymer ?
#
loop_
_entity_poly.entity_id
_entity_poly.type
_entity_poly.pdbx_seq_one_letter_code
_entity_poly.pdbx_strand_id
1 'polypeptide(L)' 'AFRRFQMPEKLQETYGYPALTKDLKAKIFGLNAAKLFKVNVEEKRRDIPKDYLSHIKMAYLEEGPLPSHHAYGWVHT' A
#
# COMPACT_ATOMS: atom_id res chain seq x y z
N ALA A 1 8.85 3.33 3.05
CA ALA A 1 9.67 2.62 4.05
C ALA A 1 9.30 1.13 4.21
N PHE A 2 8.06 0.78 4.60
CA PHE A 2 7.70 -0.59 5.02
C PHE A 2 7.85 -1.70 3.97
N ARG A 3 7.73 -1.42 2.67
CA ARG A 3 7.93 -2.43 1.60
C ARG A 3 9.28 -3.13 1.69
N ARG A 4 10.33 -2.38 2.02
CA ARG A 4 11.72 -2.85 2.14
C ARG A 4 12.05 -3.46 3.50
N PHE A 5 11.20 -3.25 4.51
CA PHE A 5 11.42 -3.75 5.86
C PHE A 5 11.42 -5.29 5.87
N GLN A 6 12.35 -5.89 6.63
CA GLN A 6 12.43 -7.32 6.88
C GLN A 6 12.45 -7.55 8.40
N MET A 7 11.99 -8.72 8.86
CA MET A 7 12.01 -9.04 10.28
C MET A 7 13.47 -9.27 10.73
N PRO A 8 14.02 -8.50 11.68
CA PRO A 8 15.38 -8.70 12.16
C PRO A 8 15.56 -10.08 12.80
N GLU A 9 16.66 -10.78 12.49
CA GLU A 9 16.95 -12.15 12.99
C GLU A 9 16.91 -12.24 14.51
N LYS A 10 17.50 -11.27 15.21
CA LYS A 10 17.46 -11.19 16.69
C LYS A 10 16.03 -11.27 17.26
N LEU A 11 15.06 -10.65 16.59
CA LEU A 11 13.66 -10.68 17.04
C LEU A 11 12.98 -12.00 16.70
N GLN A 12 13.39 -12.66 15.62
CA GLN A 12 12.93 -14.01 15.28
C GLN A 12 13.43 -15.03 16.31
N GLU A 13 14.71 -14.97 16.67
CA GLU A 13 15.32 -15.89 17.64
C GLU A 13 14.82 -15.66 19.07
N THR A 14 14.76 -14.41 19.51
CA THR A 14 14.41 -14.08 20.91
C THR A 14 12.91 -14.25 21.19
N TYR A 15 12.06 -13.92 20.21
CA TYR A 15 10.61 -13.81 20.40
C TYR A 15 9.78 -14.71 19.46
N GLY A 16 10.43 -15.50 18.60
CA GLY A 16 9.72 -16.40 17.68
C GLY A 16 8.95 -15.69 16.57
N TYR A 17 9.26 -14.43 16.27
CA TYR A 17 8.56 -13.71 15.21
C TYR A 17 8.80 -14.36 13.85
N PRO A 18 7.76 -14.54 13.01
CA PRO A 18 7.94 -15.10 11.68
C PRO A 18 8.61 -14.10 10.73
N ALA A 19 9.33 -14.62 9.74
CA ALA A 19 9.83 -13.82 8.63
C ALA A 19 8.68 -13.16 7.84
N LEU A 20 8.90 -11.93 7.38
CA LEU A 20 7.92 -11.19 6.58
C LEU A 20 7.90 -11.64 5.12
N THR A 21 7.23 -12.75 4.85
CA THR A 21 7.01 -13.27 3.50
C THR A 21 6.17 -12.32 2.64
N LYS A 22 6.21 -12.53 1.32
CA LYS A 22 5.41 -11.75 0.35
C LYS A 22 3.92 -11.83 0.67
N ASP A 23 3.42 -13.01 1.02
CA ASP A 23 1.99 -13.23 1.29
C ASP A 23 1.57 -12.61 2.62
N LEU A 24 2.41 -12.68 3.65
CA LEU A 24 2.16 -12.01 4.92
C LEU A 24 2.13 -10.49 4.73
N LYS A 25 3.06 -9.94 3.95
CA LYS A 25 3.05 -8.52 3.59
C LYS A 25 1.81 -8.14 2.79
N ALA A 26 1.34 -8.98 1.87
CA ALA A 26 0.10 -8.72 1.13
C ALA A 26 -1.11 -8.59 2.08
N LYS A 27 -1.18 -9.41 3.12
CA LYS A 27 -2.18 -9.29 4.19
C LYS A 27 -2.10 -7.95 4.91
N ILE A 28 -0.90 -7.54 5.32
CA ILE A 28 -0.66 -6.25 6.01
C ILE A 28 -1.00 -5.06 5.11
N PHE A 29 -0.63 -5.10 3.84
CA PHE A 29 -0.85 -3.99 2.91
C PHE A 29 -2.30 -3.78 2.50
N GLY A 30 -3.19 -4.75 2.72
CA GLY A 30 -4.60 -4.52 2.44
C GLY A 30 -5.48 -5.74 2.41
N LEU A 31 -4.98 -6.96 2.21
CA LEU A 31 -5.88 -8.13 2.11
C LEU A 31 -6.64 -8.39 3.42
N ASN A 32 -6.05 -8.06 4.58
CA ASN A 32 -6.78 -8.12 5.86
C ASN A 32 -7.93 -7.11 5.91
N ALA A 33 -7.68 -5.87 5.48
CA ALA A 33 -8.72 -4.84 5.41
C ALA A 33 -9.79 -5.20 4.38
N ALA A 34 -9.42 -5.72 3.22
CA ALA A 34 -10.35 -6.17 2.20
C ALA A 34 -11.30 -7.25 2.74
N LYS A 35 -10.78 -8.21 3.52
CA LYS A 35 -11.61 -9.21 4.20
C LYS A 35 -12.58 -8.56 5.19
N LEU A 36 -12.11 -7.61 6.01
CA LEU A 36 -12.94 -6.93 7.02
C LEU A 36 -14.07 -6.12 6.38
N PHE A 37 -13.77 -5.37 5.32
CA PHE A 37 -14.72 -4.53 4.61
C PHE A 37 -15.48 -5.25 3.49
N LYS A 38 -15.35 -6.58 3.39
CA LYS A 38 -16.02 -7.42 2.38
C LYS A 38 -15.75 -6.96 0.94
N VAL A 39 -14.54 -6.47 0.68
CA VAL A 39 -14.10 -6.05 -0.65
C VAL A 39 -13.56 -7.26 -1.42
N ASN A 40 -14.15 -7.52 -2.59
CA ASN A 40 -13.63 -8.52 -3.51
C ASN A 40 -12.44 -7.95 -4.31
N VAL A 41 -11.23 -8.34 -3.93
CA VAL A 41 -9.99 -7.80 -4.51
C VAL A 41 -9.83 -8.18 -5.98
N GLU A 42 -10.22 -9.40 -6.37
CA GLU A 42 -10.03 -9.88 -7.75
C GLU A 42 -11.01 -9.20 -8.71
N GLU A 43 -12.24 -8.96 -8.27
CA GLU A 43 -13.20 -8.15 -9.01
C GLU A 43 -12.71 -6.71 -9.17
N LYS A 44 -12.32 -6.06 -8.07
CA LYS A 44 -11.82 -4.67 -8.11
C LYS A 44 -10.57 -4.51 -8.96
N ARG A 45 -9.72 -5.54 -9.06
CA ARG A 45 -8.55 -5.54 -9.95
C ARG A 45 -8.94 -5.56 -11.42
N ARG A 46 -10.03 -6.25 -11.78
CA ARG A 46 -10.54 -6.29 -13.17
C ARG A 46 -11.13 -4.95 -13.59
N ASP A 47 -11.73 -4.22 -12.65
CA ASP A 47 -12.28 -2.87 -12.89
C ASP A 47 -11.19 -1.83 -13.22
N ILE A 48 -9.93 -2.07 -12.86
CA ILE A 48 -8.83 -1.12 -13.06
C ILE A 48 -8.29 -1.26 -14.50
N PRO A 49 -8.33 -0.20 -15.33
CA PRO A 49 -7.72 -0.21 -16.65
C PRO A 49 -6.23 -0.51 -16.56
N LYS A 50 -5.71 -1.33 -17.46
CA LYS A 50 -4.28 -1.72 -17.47
C LYS A 50 -3.33 -0.52 -17.50
N ASP A 51 -3.74 0.56 -18.14
CA ASP A 51 -2.92 1.76 -18.32
C ASP A 51 -3.17 2.85 -17.27
N TYR A 52 -4.02 2.59 -16.28
CA TYR A 52 -4.43 3.59 -15.28
C TYR A 52 -3.24 4.16 -14.48
N LEU A 53 -2.27 3.29 -14.12
CA LEU A 53 -1.06 3.73 -13.41
C LEU A 53 -0.15 4.61 -14.29
N SER A 54 -0.08 4.35 -15.60
CA SER A 54 0.68 5.19 -16.52
C SER A 54 0.06 6.58 -16.60
N HIS A 55 -1.26 6.67 -16.69
CA HIS A 55 -1.98 7.94 -16.70
C HIS A 55 -1.75 8.73 -15.40
N ILE A 56 -1.85 8.09 -14.23
CA ILE A 56 -1.51 8.73 -12.94
C ILE A 56 -0.07 9.24 -12.94
N LYS A 57 0.87 8.44 -13.44
CA LYS A 57 2.28 8.82 -13.51
C LYS A 57 2.51 10.01 -14.45
N MET A 58 1.86 10.03 -15.61
CA MET A 58 1.95 11.14 -16.57
C MET A 58 1.40 12.42 -15.95
N ALA A 59 0.21 12.38 -15.36
CA ALA A 59 -0.39 13.52 -14.68
C ALA A 59 0.54 14.08 -13.58
N TYR A 60 1.13 13.20 -12.75
CA TYR A 60 2.10 13.61 -11.72
C TYR A 60 3.36 14.29 -12.30
N LEU A 61 3.87 13.81 -13.45
CA LEU A 61 5.04 14.41 -14.09
C LEU A 61 4.71 15.74 -14.78
N GLU A 62 3.52 15.87 -15.35
CA GLU A 62 3.02 17.11 -15.96
C GLU A 62 2.79 18.21 -14.92
N GLU A 63 2.24 17.85 -13.76
CA GLU A 63 2.01 18.78 -12.64
C GLU A 63 3.32 19.34 -12.06
N GLY A 64 4.44 18.65 -12.28
CA GLY A 64 5.77 19.09 -11.91
C GLY A 64 6.17 18.74 -10.47
N PRO A 65 7.43 18.98 -10.09
CA PRO A 65 8.00 18.52 -8.82
C PRO A 65 7.57 19.35 -7.59
N LEU A 66 6.74 20.38 -7.80
CA LEU A 66 6.31 21.25 -6.72
C LEU A 66 5.34 20.47 -5.81
N PRO A 67 5.56 20.48 -4.47
CA PRO A 67 4.59 19.89 -3.56
C PRO A 67 3.26 20.59 -3.75
N SER A 68 2.20 19.82 -3.96
CA SER A 68 0.88 20.41 -4.19
C SER A 68 0.31 21.13 -2.96
N HIS A 69 0.95 21.00 -1.78
CA HIS A 69 0.54 21.59 -0.48
C HIS A 69 -0.96 21.42 -0.16
N HIS A 70 -1.64 20.49 -0.84
CA HIS A 70 -3.03 20.20 -0.61
C HIS A 70 -3.17 19.36 0.65
N ALA A 71 -3.78 19.94 1.68
CA ALA A 71 -4.17 19.22 2.87
C ALA A 71 -5.40 18.35 2.55
N TYR A 72 -5.18 17.08 2.20
CA TYR A 72 -6.26 16.11 2.04
C TYR A 72 -6.68 15.58 3.43
N GLY A 73 -7.68 16.21 4.04
CA GLY A 73 -8.20 15.82 5.34
C GLY A 73 -9.23 16.79 5.93
N TRP A 74 -9.86 16.41 7.04
CA TRP A 74 -10.80 17.25 7.78
C TRP A 74 -10.02 18.12 8.78
N VAL A 75 -9.61 19.32 8.36
CA VAL A 75 -9.13 20.34 9.30
C VAL A 75 -10.36 20.88 10.02
N HIS A 76 -10.63 20.39 11.22
CA HIS A 76 -11.54 21.08 12.13
C HIS A 76 -10.75 22.28 12.68
N THR A 77 -11.26 23.49 12.43
CA THR A 77 -10.77 24.72 13.06
C THR A 77 -11.63 25.03 14.27
#